data_AF-A0A1X7EMJ6-F1
#
_entry.id   AF-A0A1X7EMJ6-F1
#
_cell.length_a   1.000
_cell.length_b   1.000
_cell.length_c   1.000
_cell.angle_alpha   90.00
_cell.angle_beta   90.00
_cell.angle_gamma   90.00
#
_symmetry.space_group_name_H-M   'P 1'
#
loop_
_entity.id
_entity.type
_entity.pdbx_description
1 polymer ?
#
loop_
_entity_poly.entity_id
_entity_poly.type
_entity_poly.pdbx_seq_one_letter_code
_entity_poly.pdbx_strand_id
1 'polypeptide(L)'
;MPGQRGSERRKMAGAVLVRLPADLAMRVANAAEEADLTAAAYLRRLAAEATRARPELAAPVRAYRKARPPAPQHVVEVVRLREAVGELAGGLVQAAVRTREAGHADLHAAVEAVLPGVRAAALDLDALKKALLEEDRG
;
A
#
# COMPACT_ATOMS: atom_id res chain seq x y z
N MET A 1 -26.81 12.88 9.95
CA MET A 1 -25.79 12.89 8.88
C MET A 1 -24.92 11.65 9.01
N PRO A 2 -25.12 10.64 8.13
CA PRO A 2 -23.99 9.73 7.86
C PRO A 2 -23.86 9.37 6.37
N GLY A 3 -22.62 9.14 5.94
CA GLY A 3 -22.35 8.26 4.80
C GLY A 3 -21.77 8.89 3.54
N GLN A 4 -20.73 9.71 3.65
CA GLN A 4 -19.87 10.01 2.50
C GLN A 4 -19.04 8.74 2.17
N ARG A 5 -19.43 8.00 1.12
CA ARG A 5 -18.62 6.93 0.52
C ARG A 5 -18.73 6.98 -1.00
N GLY A 6 -17.56 6.99 -1.66
CA GLY A 6 -17.39 6.47 -3.03
C GLY A 6 -17.58 7.47 -4.17
N SER A 7 -16.46 7.85 -4.80
CA SER A 7 -16.35 8.73 -5.97
C SER A 7 -16.77 8.06 -7.30
N GLU A 8 -17.97 7.48 -7.38
CA GLU A 8 -18.47 6.77 -8.58
C GLU A 8 -19.57 7.57 -9.31
N ARG A 9 -19.48 8.91 -9.31
CA ARG A 9 -20.59 9.78 -9.76
C ARG A 9 -20.71 10.04 -11.26
N ARG A 10 -19.91 9.44 -12.14
CA ARG A 10 -20.01 9.76 -13.59
C ARG A 10 -19.68 8.55 -14.46
N LYS A 11 -20.70 7.74 -14.81
CA LYS A 11 -20.79 6.97 -16.09
C LYS A 11 -22.07 6.11 -16.22
N MET A 12 -22.75 5.76 -15.13
CA MET A 12 -23.94 4.90 -15.17
C MET A 12 -25.18 5.64 -14.65
N ALA A 13 -26.29 5.56 -15.39
CA ALA A 13 -27.51 6.34 -15.14
C ALA A 13 -28.65 5.56 -14.46
N GLY A 14 -28.58 4.22 -14.43
CA GLY A 14 -29.64 3.35 -13.87
C GLY A 14 -29.09 2.28 -12.94
N ALA A 15 -29.92 1.83 -11.99
CA ALA A 15 -29.60 0.76 -11.06
C ALA A 15 -30.71 -0.30 -11.05
N VAL A 16 -30.31 -1.58 -11.02
CA VAL A 16 -31.21 -2.72 -10.83
C VAL A 16 -30.81 -3.41 -9.53
N LEU A 17 -31.74 -3.50 -8.58
CA LEU A 17 -31.53 -4.16 -7.30
C LEU A 17 -32.24 -5.51 -7.29
N VAL A 18 -31.49 -6.59 -7.06
CA VAL A 18 -32.03 -7.96 -6.98
C VAL A 18 -31.62 -8.57 -5.66
N ARG A 19 -32.58 -9.17 -4.94
CA ARG A 19 -32.30 -9.95 -3.73
C ARG A 19 -32.01 -11.39 -4.13
N LEU A 20 -30.86 -11.90 -3.71
CA LEU A 20 -30.44 -13.28 -3.97
C LEU A 20 -30.59 -14.12 -2.68
N PRO A 21 -30.96 -15.41 -2.79
CA PRO A 21 -30.75 -16.38 -1.71
C PRO A 21 -29.26 -16.42 -1.30
N ALA A 22 -28.99 -16.69 -0.02
CA ALA A 22 -27.64 -16.63 0.55
C ALA A 22 -26.62 -17.48 -0.24
N ASP A 23 -26.98 -18.72 -0.58
CA ASP A 23 -26.12 -19.64 -1.33
C ASP A 23 -25.76 -19.10 -2.72
N LEU A 24 -26.73 -18.49 -3.41
CA LEU A 24 -26.50 -17.90 -4.72
C LEU A 24 -25.64 -16.63 -4.61
N ALA A 25 -25.87 -15.80 -3.60
CA ALA A 25 -25.05 -14.62 -3.36
C ALA A 25 -23.58 -14.99 -3.12
N MET A 26 -23.32 -16.04 -2.33
CA MET A 26 -21.97 -16.56 -2.07
C MET A 26 -21.30 -17.09 -3.35
N ARG A 27 -22.02 -17.88 -4.16
CA ARG A 27 -21.50 -18.40 -5.44
C ARG A 27 -21.14 -17.27 -6.41
N VAL A 28 -21.97 -16.23 -6.49
CA VAL A 28 -21.70 -15.04 -7.32
C VAL A 28 -20.46 -14.30 -6.81
N ALA A 29 -20.29 -14.17 -5.49
CA ALA A 29 -19.11 -13.53 -4.91
C ALA A 29 -17.82 -14.28 -5.25
N ASN A 30 -17.82 -15.61 -5.11
CA ASN A 30 -16.65 -16.45 -5.41
C ASN A 30 -16.29 -16.38 -6.90
N ALA A 31 -17.27 -16.51 -7.80
CA ALA A 31 -17.03 -16.43 -9.24
C ALA A 31 -16.57 -15.04 -9.69
N ALA A 32 -16.97 -13.98 -8.98
CA ALA A 32 -16.45 -12.64 -9.20
C ALA A 32 -14.99 -12.51 -8.76
N GLU A 33 -14.62 -13.07 -7.60
CA GLU A 33 -13.24 -13.11 -7.10
C GLU A 33 -12.32 -13.89 -8.05
N GLU A 34 -12.74 -15.06 -8.55
CA GLU A 34 -12.02 -15.84 -9.56
C GLU A 34 -11.78 -15.05 -10.87
N ALA A 35 -12.70 -14.15 -11.22
CA ALA A 35 -12.60 -13.31 -12.40
C ALA A 35 -11.86 -11.97 -12.16
N ASP A 36 -11.31 -11.73 -10.97
CA ASP A 36 -10.73 -10.44 -10.52
C ASP A 36 -11.70 -9.24 -10.67
N LEU A 37 -12.99 -9.48 -10.41
CA LEU A 37 -14.06 -8.48 -10.52
C LEU A 37 -14.80 -8.30 -9.20
N THR A 38 -15.37 -7.11 -8.99
CA THR A 38 -16.41 -6.97 -7.96
C THR A 38 -17.66 -7.77 -8.35
N ALA A 39 -18.45 -8.25 -7.39
CA ALA A 39 -19.71 -8.97 -7.66
C ALA A 39 -20.65 -8.18 -8.59
N ALA A 40 -20.74 -6.86 -8.41
CA ALA A 40 -21.52 -5.98 -9.29
C ALA A 40 -20.95 -5.90 -10.71
N ALA A 41 -19.63 -5.81 -10.88
CA ALA A 41 -19.00 -5.82 -12.20
C ALA A 41 -19.13 -7.18 -12.89
N TYR A 42 -19.01 -8.27 -12.14
CA TYR A 42 -19.23 -9.63 -12.62
C TYR A 42 -20.67 -9.82 -13.14
N LEU A 43 -21.68 -9.40 -12.36
CA LEU A 43 -23.08 -9.44 -12.78
C LEU A 43 -23.36 -8.53 -13.99
N ARG A 44 -22.75 -7.35 -14.06
CA ARG A 44 -22.85 -6.47 -15.25
C ARG A 44 -22.26 -7.12 -16.50
N ARG A 45 -21.14 -7.84 -16.37
CA ARG A 45 -20.55 -8.61 -17.47
C ARG A 45 -21.50 -9.70 -17.95
N LEU A 46 -22.04 -10.51 -17.04
CA LEU A 46 -23.02 -11.55 -17.38
C LEU A 46 -24.27 -10.97 -18.06
N ALA A 47 -24.78 -9.85 -17.55
CA ALA A 47 -25.92 -9.17 -18.16
C ALA A 47 -25.60 -8.68 -19.58
N ALA A 48 -24.44 -8.06 -19.78
CA ALA A 48 -24.01 -7.59 -21.10
C ALA A 48 -23.86 -8.75 -22.11
N GLU A 49 -23.29 -9.88 -21.68
CA GLU A 49 -23.19 -11.10 -22.49
C GLU A 49 -24.58 -11.64 -22.86
N ALA A 50 -25.47 -11.78 -21.86
CA ALA A 50 -26.81 -12.31 -22.06
C ALA A 50 -27.67 -11.43 -22.98
N THR A 51 -27.52 -10.10 -22.90
CA THR A 51 -28.26 -9.15 -23.75
C THR A 51 -27.53 -8.82 -25.05
N ARG A 52 -26.39 -9.45 -25.34
CA ARG A 52 -25.53 -9.14 -26.50
C ARG A 52 -25.17 -7.66 -26.60
N ALA A 53 -25.04 -7.00 -25.45
CA ALA A 53 -24.62 -5.61 -25.37
C ALA A 53 -23.12 -5.51 -25.67
N ARG A 54 -22.68 -4.32 -26.11
CA ARG A 54 -21.25 -4.09 -26.39
C ARG A 54 -20.42 -4.32 -25.11
N PRO A 55 -19.27 -5.02 -25.18
CA PRO A 55 -18.43 -5.32 -24.01
C PRO A 55 -18.01 -4.08 -23.22
N GLU A 56 -17.88 -2.94 -23.89
CA GLU A 56 -17.54 -1.64 -23.31
C GLU A 56 -18.55 -1.15 -22.25
N LEU A 57 -19.82 -1.60 -22.34
CA LEU A 57 -20.87 -1.28 -21.38
C LEU A 57 -20.74 -2.04 -20.06
N ALA A 58 -19.94 -3.11 -20.02
CA ALA A 58 -19.68 -3.88 -18.80
C ALA A 58 -18.59 -3.27 -17.91
N ALA A 59 -17.84 -2.26 -18.40
CA ALA A 59 -16.74 -1.54 -17.75
C ALA A 59 -16.20 -2.24 -16.47
N PRO A 60 -15.17 -3.10 -16.58
CA PRO A 60 -14.72 -3.92 -15.48
C PRO A 60 -14.15 -3.02 -14.36
N VAL A 61 -14.79 -3.07 -13.20
CA VAL A 61 -14.20 -2.55 -11.96
C VAL A 61 -13.47 -3.73 -11.34
N ARG A 62 -12.13 -3.69 -11.39
CA ARG A 62 -11.28 -4.67 -10.72
C ARG A 62 -11.73 -4.84 -9.28
N ALA A 63 -11.72 -6.08 -8.79
CA ALA A 63 -11.97 -6.35 -7.39
C ALA A 63 -11.08 -5.44 -6.52
N TYR A 64 -11.63 -4.92 -5.42
CA TYR A 64 -10.81 -4.25 -4.42
C TYR A 64 -9.72 -5.23 -3.99
N ARG A 65 -8.44 -4.84 -4.14
CA ARG A 65 -7.31 -5.64 -3.62
C ARG A 65 -7.62 -5.99 -2.17
N LYS A 66 -7.70 -7.29 -1.88
CA LYS A 66 -7.83 -7.82 -0.52
C LYS A 66 -6.78 -7.11 0.34
N ALA A 67 -7.19 -6.58 1.50
CA ALA A 67 -6.26 -5.98 2.44
C ALA A 67 -5.17 -7.03 2.72
N ARG A 68 -3.91 -6.67 2.50
CA ARG A 68 -2.81 -7.59 2.81
C ARG A 68 -2.85 -7.90 4.31
N PRO A 69 -2.55 -9.13 4.70
CA PRO A 69 -2.33 -9.42 6.12
C PRO A 69 -1.29 -8.43 6.67
N PRO A 70 -1.42 -8.01 7.93
CA PRO A 70 -0.43 -7.15 8.55
C PRO A 70 0.93 -7.86 8.51
N ALA A 71 1.99 -7.11 8.19
CA ALA A 71 3.34 -7.65 8.14
C ALA A 71 3.70 -8.29 9.50
N PRO A 72 4.49 -9.38 9.53
CA PRO A 72 4.95 -9.98 10.77
C PRO A 72 5.63 -8.96 11.69
N GLN A 73 5.47 -9.09 13.00
CA GLN A 73 5.98 -8.11 13.98
C GLN A 73 7.47 -7.80 13.81
N HIS A 74 8.29 -8.80 13.52
CA HIS A 74 9.73 -8.61 13.32
C HIS A 74 10.04 -7.72 12.09
N VAL A 75 9.25 -7.81 11.01
CA VAL A 75 9.38 -6.93 9.84
C VAL A 75 9.02 -5.50 10.22
N VAL A 76 7.96 -5.32 11.01
CA VAL A 76 7.55 -4.00 11.52
C VAL A 76 8.67 -3.37 12.36
N GLU A 77 9.31 -4.13 13.25
CA GLU A 77 10.41 -3.60 14.08
C GLU A 77 11.64 -3.23 13.25
N VAL A 78 11.99 -4.00 12.22
CA VAL A 78 13.09 -3.65 11.30
C VAL A 78 12.79 -2.37 10.53
N VAL A 79 11.54 -2.17 10.08
CA VAL A 79 11.11 -0.94 9.42
C VAL A 79 11.26 0.26 10.36
N ARG A 80 10.78 0.14 11.60
CA ARG A 80 10.90 1.19 12.63
C ARG A 80 12.35 1.53 12.94
N LEU A 81 13.19 0.51 13.10
CA LEU A 81 14.61 0.70 13.36
C LEU A 81 15.29 1.45 12.19
N ARG A 82 14.97 1.08 10.94
CA ARG A 82 15.47 1.79 9.75
C ARG A 82 15.07 3.26 9.76
N GLU A 83 13.82 3.56 10.11
CA GLU A 83 13.33 4.95 10.20
C GLU A 83 14.08 5.74 11.28
N ALA A 84 14.22 5.17 12.48
CA ALA A 84 14.97 5.79 13.58
C ALA A 84 16.44 6.08 13.22
N VAL A 85 17.11 5.15 12.53
CA VAL A 85 18.49 5.37 12.06
C VAL A 85 18.55 6.45 10.97
N GLY A 86 17.53 6.53 10.11
CA GLY A 86 17.40 7.61 9.12
C GLY A 86 17.24 8.99 9.76
N GLU A 87 16.40 9.08 10.80
CA GLU A 87 16.22 10.32 11.58
C GLU A 87 17.52 10.72 12.30
N LEU A 88 18.22 9.76 12.91
CA LEU A 88 19.53 9.98 13.52
C LEU A 88 20.54 10.53 12.50
N ALA A 89 20.61 9.94 11.30
CA ALA A 89 21.49 10.42 10.23
C ALA A 89 21.16 11.87 9.83
N GLY A 90 19.87 12.21 9.70
CA GLY A 90 19.42 13.58 9.46
C GLY A 90 19.83 14.54 10.58
N GLY A 91 19.65 14.13 11.84
CA GLY A 91 20.05 14.89 13.01
C GLY A 91 21.57 15.15 13.06
N LEU A 92 22.39 14.15 12.75
CA LEU A 92 23.84 14.29 12.69
C LEU A 92 24.30 15.25 11.59
N VAL A 93 23.66 15.23 10.40
CA VAL A 93 23.95 16.21 9.34
C VAL A 93 23.64 17.63 9.82
N GLN A 94 22.49 17.84 10.47
CA GLN A 94 22.14 19.15 11.02
C GLN A 94 23.10 19.59 12.14
N ALA A 95 23.55 18.67 12.99
CA ALA A 95 24.55 18.92 14.01
C ALA A 95 25.89 19.36 13.39
N ALA A 96 26.37 18.65 12.37
CA ALA A 96 27.61 18.97 11.66
C ALA A 96 27.57 20.38 11.05
N VAL A 97 26.44 20.76 10.44
CA VAL A 97 26.23 22.12 9.89
C VAL A 97 26.32 23.16 11.01
N ARG A 98 25.58 22.98 12.11
CA ARG A 98 25.55 23.94 13.22
C ARG A 98 26.90 24.08 13.92
N THR A 99 27.62 22.98 14.15
CA THR A 99 28.96 23.03 14.77
C THR A 99 29.97 23.74 13.87
N ARG A 100 29.85 23.57 12.55
CA ARG A 100 30.67 24.29 11.57
C ARG A 100 30.39 25.79 11.60
N GLU A 101 29.11 26.18 11.57
CA GLU A 101 28.68 27.58 11.60
C GLU A 101 29.08 28.28 12.91
N ALA A 102 29.08 27.56 14.03
CA ALA A 102 29.51 28.06 15.33
C ALA A 102 31.04 28.06 15.54
N GLY A 103 31.84 27.58 14.57
CA GLY A 103 33.30 27.52 14.67
C GLY A 103 33.83 26.44 15.62
N HIS A 104 33.02 25.47 16.02
CA HIS A 104 33.42 24.35 16.86
C HIS A 104 34.05 23.22 16.03
N ALA A 105 35.29 23.42 15.59
CA ALA A 105 36.00 22.50 14.69
C ALA A 105 36.08 21.06 15.23
N ASP A 106 36.40 20.89 16.51
CA ASP A 106 36.55 19.55 17.12
C ASP A 106 35.22 18.78 17.15
N LEU A 107 34.12 19.47 17.49
CA LEU A 107 32.78 18.87 17.49
C LEU A 107 32.31 18.55 16.08
N HIS A 108 32.58 19.44 15.11
CA HIS A 108 32.28 19.17 13.70
C HIS A 108 33.01 17.92 13.21
N ALA A 109 34.32 17.81 13.48
CA ALA A 109 35.12 16.65 13.12
C ALA A 109 34.60 15.36 13.78
N ALA A 110 34.21 15.42 15.06
CA ALA A 110 33.64 14.28 15.77
C ALA A 110 32.30 13.81 15.15
N VAL A 111 31.41 14.74 14.77
CA VAL A 111 30.14 14.40 14.12
C VAL A 111 30.36 13.82 12.72
N GLU A 112 31.23 14.43 11.92
CA GLU A 112 31.59 13.94 10.57
C GLU A 112 32.20 12.53 10.63
N ALA A 113 32.98 12.21 11.66
CA ALA A 113 33.54 10.87 11.83
C ALA A 113 32.47 9.77 12.08
N VAL A 114 31.33 10.12 12.68
CA VAL A 114 30.26 9.16 13.01
C VAL A 114 29.30 8.92 11.83
N LEU A 115 29.10 9.94 10.97
CA LEU A 115 28.14 9.90 9.86
C LEU A 115 28.27 8.68 8.93
N PRO A 116 29.49 8.24 8.50
CA PRO A 116 29.63 7.07 7.64
C PRO A 116 29.06 5.80 8.24
N GLY A 117 29.31 5.55 9.54
CA GLY A 117 28.82 4.35 10.23
C GLY A 117 27.29 4.31 10.32
N VAL A 118 26.67 5.45 10.61
CA VAL A 118 25.20 5.56 10.67
C VAL A 118 24.58 5.37 9.28
N ARG A 119 25.20 5.91 8.23
CA ARG A 119 24.75 5.71 6.84
C ARG A 119 24.87 4.25 6.40
N ALA A 120 25.96 3.58 6.75
CA ALA A 120 26.14 2.15 6.47
C ALA A 120 25.04 1.33 7.15
N ALA A 121 24.80 1.55 8.45
CA ALA A 121 23.73 0.87 9.19
C ALA A 121 22.34 1.11 8.57
N ALA A 122 22.06 2.32 8.09
CA ALA A 122 20.79 2.63 7.41
C ALA A 122 20.62 1.84 6.11
N LEU A 123 21.71 1.65 5.35
CA LEU A 123 21.71 0.86 4.11
C LEU A 123 21.53 -0.62 4.40
N ASP A 124 22.23 -1.16 5.40
CA ASP A 124 22.11 -2.56 5.82
C ASP A 124 20.67 -2.89 6.26
N LEU A 125 20.06 -1.99 7.04
CA LEU A 125 18.65 -2.11 7.44
C LEU A 125 17.69 -1.99 6.26
N ASP A 126 17.99 -1.16 5.25
CA ASP A 126 17.17 -1.06 4.04
C ASP A 126 17.24 -2.33 3.19
N ALA A 127 18.43 -2.95 3.10
CA ALA A 127 18.62 -4.23 2.43
C ALA A 127 17.88 -5.36 3.16
N LEU A 128 18.03 -5.44 4.49
CA LEU A 128 17.31 -6.43 5.31
C LEU A 128 15.79 -6.27 5.19
N LYS A 129 15.28 -5.04 5.28
CA LYS A 129 13.85 -4.75 5.08
C LYS A 129 13.36 -5.24 3.71
N LYS A 130 14.13 -5.04 2.64
CA LYS A 130 13.76 -5.50 1.29
C LYS A 130 13.69 -7.03 1.23
N ALA A 131 14.70 -7.71 1.76
CA ALA A 131 14.72 -9.18 1.81
C ALA A 131 13.51 -9.74 2.56
N LEU A 132 13.22 -9.22 3.76
CA LEU A 132 12.07 -9.64 4.57
C LEU A 132 10.72 -9.38 3.88
N LEU A 133 10.59 -8.27 3.16
CA LEU A 133 9.37 -7.95 2.39
C LEU A 133 9.24 -8.75 1.09
N GLU A 134 10.31 -9.36 0.60
CA GLU A 134 10.31 -10.24 -0.57
C GLU A 134 10.01 -11.69 -0.17
N GLU A 135 10.55 -12.17 0.96
CA GLU A 135 10.19 -13.47 1.54
C GLU A 135 8.70 -13.53 1.93
N ASP A 136 8.13 -12.45 2.46
CA ASP A 136 6.69 -12.37 2.79
C ASP A 136 5.78 -12.30 1.54
N ARG A 137 6.36 -12.22 0.32
CA ARG A 137 5.62 -12.24 -0.95
C ARG A 137 5.66 -13.59 -1.67
N GLY A 138 6.50 -14.52 -1.23
CA GLY A 138 6.61 -15.88 -1.76
C GLY A 138 5.63 -16.83 -1.11
#